data_AF-A0A4V1SPF2-F1
#
_entry.id   AF-A0A4V1SPF2-F1
#
_cell.length_a   1.000
_cell.length_b   1.000
_cell.length_c   1.000
_cell.angle_alpha   90.00
_cell.angle_beta   90.00
_cell.angle_gamma   90.00
#
_symmetry.space_group_name_H-M   'P 1'
#
loop_
_entity.id
_entity.type
_entity.pdbx_description
1 polymer ?
#
loop_
_entity_poly.entity_id
_entity_poly.type
_entity_poly.pdbx_seq_one_letter_code
_entity_poly.pdbx_strand_id
1 'polypeptide(L)'
;MRKNTIKLALAAILTVGSGAWFYTAKMQPGRFDVSRFEMENEEEEKETFAGASAYLQTLHADLSTGKVDVNSILNVYEQVSKTPRSKMGDWLQWDEMGPDDIGGRTRAIVIDKDNNKIIYSGGVSGGLWKSTNGGSTWARIGGRELENINVSTLAQGKDGALYYGTGEGGFVSIAEGDGNSGFIGRGIFKSTDGGKTFTQLKATNPANTNSPWLNIHSLETDPTDANRIYAGNDGGFYVSEDAGTTWKKATITTSFTKGKYILVSPDASALYVAMANNNPGSAYQLFRSKDQGKTFERIGNGTGTKLPASSSSFVLDMSRT
;
A
#
# COMPACT_ATOMS: atom_id res chain seq x y z
N MET A 1 -58.28 -9.79 0.04
CA MET A 1 -56.81 -9.71 0.11
C MET A 1 -56.32 -8.67 -0.89
N ARG A 2 -55.91 -7.49 -0.41
CA ARG A 2 -55.41 -6.37 -1.23
C ARG A 2 -53.96 -6.65 -1.64
N LYS A 3 -53.67 -6.61 -2.94
CA LYS A 3 -52.30 -6.61 -3.48
C LYS A 3 -51.76 -5.18 -3.40
N ASN A 4 -50.84 -4.92 -2.49
CA ASN A 4 -50.15 -3.62 -2.42
C ASN A 4 -49.10 -3.56 -3.54
N THR A 5 -49.39 -2.76 -4.57
CA THR A 5 -48.43 -2.38 -5.61
C THR A 5 -47.72 -1.11 -5.13
N ILE A 6 -46.42 -1.18 -4.84
CA ILE A 6 -45.61 -0.01 -4.53
C ILE A 6 -45.26 0.68 -5.85
N LYS A 7 -45.86 1.84 -6.10
CA LYS A 7 -45.47 2.75 -7.19
C LYS A 7 -44.43 3.72 -6.62
N LEU A 8 -43.17 3.60 -7.02
CA LEU A 8 -42.19 4.67 -6.84
C LEU A 8 -42.37 5.67 -7.98
N ALA A 9 -42.77 6.89 -7.65
CA ALA A 9 -42.71 8.03 -8.55
C ALA A 9 -41.41 8.79 -8.27
N LEU A 10 -40.46 8.77 -9.21
CA LEU A 10 -39.43 9.81 -9.27
C LEU A 10 -40.01 10.98 -10.06
N ALA A 11 -40.26 12.10 -9.37
CA ALA A 11 -40.58 13.36 -10.02
C ALA A 11 -39.29 14.00 -10.55
N ALA A 12 -39.08 13.92 -11.87
CA ALA A 12 -38.16 14.81 -12.56
C ALA A 12 -38.99 15.92 -13.20
N ILE A 13 -38.93 17.14 -12.65
CA ILE A 13 -39.39 18.33 -13.35
C ILE A 13 -38.27 18.68 -14.36
N LEU A 14 -38.53 18.41 -15.63
CA LEU A 14 -37.73 18.91 -16.74
C LEU A 14 -38.66 19.50 -17.79
N THR A 15 -38.73 20.83 -17.82
CA THR A 15 -39.36 21.58 -18.89
C THR A 15 -38.42 21.68 -20.10
N VAL A 16 -38.84 20.98 -21.15
CA VAL A 16 -38.66 21.22 -22.59
C VAL A 16 -37.23 21.16 -23.18
N GLY A 17 -36.98 20.05 -23.88
CA GLY A 17 -35.85 19.84 -24.78
C GLY A 17 -35.92 18.43 -25.37
N SER A 18 -36.72 18.28 -26.42
CA SER A 18 -37.12 17.02 -27.06
C SER A 18 -35.93 16.19 -27.57
N GLY A 19 -35.88 14.92 -27.17
CA GLY A 19 -34.93 13.94 -27.69
C GLY A 19 -34.93 12.63 -26.88
N ALA A 20 -36.07 11.94 -26.80
CA ALA A 20 -36.14 10.63 -26.16
C ALA A 20 -35.52 9.57 -27.09
N TRP A 21 -34.24 9.25 -26.88
CA TRP A 21 -33.64 8.02 -27.41
C TRP A 21 -34.01 6.87 -26.48
N PHE A 22 -34.98 6.07 -26.89
CA PHE A 22 -35.32 4.83 -26.20
C PHE A 22 -34.30 3.75 -26.57
N TYR A 23 -33.29 3.55 -25.72
CA TYR A 23 -32.54 2.29 -25.74
C TYR A 23 -33.40 1.20 -25.09
N THR A 24 -34.10 0.40 -25.90
CA THR A 24 -34.64 -0.88 -25.42
C THR A 24 -33.51 -1.89 -25.37
N ALA A 25 -32.72 -1.88 -24.30
CA ALA A 25 -31.97 -3.07 -23.93
C ALA A 25 -32.99 -4.09 -23.43
N LYS A 26 -33.21 -5.18 -24.18
CA LYS A 26 -33.86 -6.37 -23.64
C LYS A 26 -32.93 -6.94 -22.58
N MET A 27 -33.08 -6.51 -21.33
CA MET A 27 -32.64 -7.29 -20.19
C MET A 27 -33.46 -8.57 -20.22
N GLN A 28 -32.88 -9.66 -20.74
CA GLN A 28 -33.37 -10.98 -20.36
C GLN A 28 -33.26 -11.03 -18.83
N PRO A 29 -34.35 -11.29 -18.10
CA PRO A 29 -34.25 -11.56 -16.67
C PRO A 29 -33.67 -12.97 -16.55
N GLY A 30 -32.40 -13.12 -16.88
CA GLY A 30 -31.59 -14.15 -16.26
C GLY A 30 -31.57 -13.77 -14.79
N ARG A 31 -32.32 -14.51 -13.97
CA ARG A 31 -31.98 -14.63 -12.56
C ARG A 31 -30.49 -14.96 -12.56
N PHE A 32 -29.64 -14.03 -12.18
CA PHE A 32 -28.39 -14.42 -11.56
C PHE A 32 -28.86 -15.26 -10.37
N ASP A 33 -28.65 -16.55 -10.46
CA ASP A 33 -28.77 -17.41 -9.30
C ASP A 33 -27.66 -16.95 -8.35
N VAL A 34 -27.98 -15.96 -7.52
CA VAL A 34 -27.29 -15.72 -6.26
C VAL A 34 -27.78 -16.78 -5.28
N SER A 35 -27.62 -18.05 -5.65
CA SER A 35 -27.37 -19.06 -4.64
C SER A 35 -26.08 -18.57 -3.99
N ARG A 36 -26.25 -17.87 -2.86
CA ARG A 36 -25.18 -17.74 -1.86
C ARG A 36 -24.55 -19.11 -1.81
N PHE A 37 -23.22 -19.19 -1.91
CA PHE A 37 -22.52 -20.40 -1.51
C PHE A 37 -23.04 -20.74 -0.11
N GLU A 38 -23.95 -21.72 -0.02
CA GLU A 38 -24.44 -22.22 1.26
C GLU A 38 -23.24 -22.98 1.80
N MET A 39 -22.56 -22.39 2.78
CA MET A 39 -21.58 -23.14 3.54
C MET A 39 -22.35 -24.23 4.26
N GLU A 40 -22.17 -25.48 3.86
CA GLU A 40 -22.63 -26.63 4.63
C GLU A 40 -22.05 -26.47 6.05
N ASN A 41 -22.93 -26.21 7.04
CA ASN A 41 -22.66 -25.95 8.48
C ASN A 41 -22.65 -24.46 8.90
N GLU A 42 -23.84 -23.85 8.93
CA GLU A 42 -24.04 -22.42 9.17
C GLU A 42 -23.96 -21.92 10.63
N GLU A 43 -23.94 -22.78 11.65
CA GLU A 43 -24.14 -22.35 13.04
C GLU A 43 -22.92 -22.48 13.97
N GLU A 44 -22.00 -23.43 13.76
CA GLU A 44 -20.85 -23.62 14.67
C GLU A 44 -19.57 -22.87 14.23
N GLU A 45 -19.36 -22.61 12.93
CA GLU A 45 -18.09 -22.02 12.46
C GLU A 45 -18.02 -20.49 12.61
N LYS A 46 -19.17 -19.79 12.60
CA LYS A 46 -19.24 -18.31 12.58
C LYS A 46 -18.70 -17.66 13.87
N GLU A 47 -18.58 -18.39 14.97
CA GLU A 47 -18.03 -17.87 16.24
C GLU A 47 -16.51 -18.02 16.36
N THR A 48 -15.85 -18.64 15.37
CA THR A 48 -14.38 -18.77 15.36
C THR A 48 -13.74 -17.71 14.47
N PHE A 49 -12.50 -17.34 14.79
CA PHE A 49 -11.67 -16.50 13.94
C PHE A 49 -11.57 -17.06 12.49
N ALA A 50 -11.46 -18.38 12.36
CA ALA A 50 -11.39 -19.07 11.08
C ALA A 50 -12.69 -18.94 10.26
N GLY A 51 -13.87 -19.10 10.89
CA GLY A 51 -15.15 -18.97 10.20
C GLY A 51 -15.52 -17.52 9.86
N ALA A 52 -15.17 -16.55 10.71
CA ALA A 52 -15.30 -15.13 10.38
C ALA A 52 -14.40 -14.76 9.17
N SER A 53 -13.19 -15.29 9.13
CA SER A 53 -12.28 -15.17 7.99
C SER A 53 -12.90 -15.80 6.73
N ALA A 54 -13.28 -17.08 6.76
CA ALA A 54 -13.91 -17.75 5.63
C ALA A 54 -15.14 -16.98 5.07
N TYR A 55 -16.00 -16.48 5.96
CA TYR A 55 -17.15 -15.66 5.58
C TYR A 55 -16.76 -14.37 4.86
N LEU A 56 -15.80 -13.59 5.39
CA LEU A 56 -15.31 -12.38 4.72
C LEU A 56 -14.68 -12.69 3.35
N GLN A 57 -14.03 -13.84 3.22
CA GLN A 57 -13.50 -14.34 1.95
C GLN A 57 -14.62 -14.54 0.92
N THR A 58 -15.78 -15.09 1.33
CA THR A 58 -16.93 -15.23 0.43
C THR A 58 -17.51 -13.90 -0.04
N LEU A 59 -17.45 -12.85 0.79
CA LEU A 59 -17.92 -11.51 0.42
C LEU A 59 -17.01 -10.83 -0.62
N HIS A 60 -15.71 -11.15 -0.60
CA HIS A 60 -14.73 -10.58 -1.52
C HIS A 60 -14.46 -11.45 -2.74
N ALA A 61 -14.87 -12.72 -2.70
CA ALA A 61 -14.67 -13.67 -3.77
C ALA A 61 -15.50 -13.32 -5.02
N ASP A 62 -14.92 -13.58 -6.18
CA ASP A 62 -15.68 -13.56 -7.42
C ASP A 62 -16.77 -14.65 -7.37
N LEU A 63 -18.01 -14.29 -7.69
CA LEU A 63 -19.17 -15.17 -7.58
C LEU A 63 -19.08 -16.42 -8.46
N SER A 64 -18.30 -16.39 -9.54
CA SER A 64 -18.16 -17.51 -10.47
C SER A 64 -17.03 -18.47 -10.09
N THR A 65 -15.98 -17.97 -9.43
CA THR A 65 -14.78 -18.75 -9.09
C THR A 65 -14.65 -19.07 -7.60
N GLY A 66 -15.39 -18.38 -6.73
CA GLY A 66 -15.29 -18.50 -5.27
C GLY A 66 -13.95 -18.02 -4.70
N LYS A 67 -13.14 -17.31 -5.49
CA LYS A 67 -11.79 -16.87 -5.11
C LYS A 67 -11.64 -15.37 -5.25
N VAL A 68 -10.80 -14.80 -4.38
CA VAL A 68 -10.32 -13.42 -4.49
C VAL A 68 -9.15 -13.39 -5.48
N ASP A 69 -9.41 -13.01 -6.73
CA ASP A 69 -8.35 -12.79 -7.72
C ASP A 69 -7.85 -11.35 -7.67
N VAL A 70 -6.58 -11.18 -7.32
CA VAL A 70 -5.89 -9.88 -7.30
C VAL A 70 -5.91 -9.22 -8.68
N ASN A 71 -5.86 -9.97 -9.79
CA ASN A 71 -5.93 -9.35 -11.11
C ASN A 71 -7.32 -8.72 -11.34
N SER A 72 -8.40 -9.36 -10.89
CA SER A 72 -9.73 -8.77 -10.90
C SER A 72 -9.80 -7.49 -10.06
N ILE A 73 -9.15 -7.46 -8.89
CA ILE A 73 -9.07 -6.25 -8.06
C ILE A 73 -8.33 -5.12 -8.80
N LEU A 74 -7.19 -5.42 -9.43
CA LEU A 74 -6.43 -4.44 -10.21
C LEU A 74 -7.26 -3.89 -11.39
N ASN A 75 -8.02 -4.76 -12.07
CA ASN A 75 -8.93 -4.35 -13.15
C ASN A 75 -10.06 -3.43 -12.64
N VAL A 76 -10.63 -3.73 -11.47
CA VAL A 76 -11.64 -2.86 -10.84
C VAL A 76 -11.04 -1.48 -10.54
N TYR A 77 -9.82 -1.41 -10.00
CA TYR A 77 -9.15 -0.12 -9.78
C TYR A 77 -8.98 0.68 -11.07
N GLU A 78 -8.60 0.03 -12.16
CA GLU A 78 -8.47 0.70 -13.45
C GLU A 78 -9.83 1.24 -13.95
N GLN A 79 -10.91 0.47 -13.82
CA GLN A 79 -12.26 0.91 -14.19
C GLN A 79 -12.76 2.08 -13.34
N VAL A 80 -12.57 2.00 -12.02
CA VAL A 80 -12.94 3.07 -11.09
C VAL A 80 -12.18 4.35 -11.39
N SER A 81 -10.88 4.27 -11.72
CA SER A 81 -10.07 5.45 -12.08
C SER A 81 -10.58 6.20 -13.31
N LYS A 82 -11.28 5.51 -14.22
CA LYS A 82 -11.87 6.07 -15.44
C LYS A 82 -13.33 6.52 -15.24
N THR A 83 -13.93 6.18 -14.11
CA THR A 83 -15.33 6.51 -13.82
C THR A 83 -15.43 7.95 -13.32
N PRO A 84 -16.25 8.81 -13.96
CA PRO A 84 -16.45 10.18 -13.49
C PRO A 84 -16.97 10.17 -12.05
N ARG A 85 -16.30 10.90 -11.16
CA ARG A 85 -16.74 11.04 -9.78
C ARG A 85 -18.07 11.79 -9.78
N SER A 86 -19.16 11.15 -9.37
CA SER A 86 -20.41 11.89 -9.16
C SER A 86 -20.18 12.87 -8.01
N LYS A 87 -20.55 14.13 -8.22
CA LYS A 87 -20.61 15.09 -7.11
C LYS A 87 -21.73 14.61 -6.21
N MET A 88 -21.37 14.02 -5.08
CA MET A 88 -22.30 13.83 -3.97
C MET A 88 -22.84 15.23 -3.65
N GLY A 89 -24.17 15.41 -3.67
CA GLY A 89 -24.74 16.72 -3.44
C GLY A 89 -24.39 17.22 -2.04
N ASP A 90 -24.24 18.53 -1.88
CA ASP A 90 -23.85 19.21 -0.62
C ASP A 90 -24.81 18.94 0.56
N TRP A 91 -25.88 18.17 0.34
CA TRP A 91 -26.89 17.78 1.33
C TRP A 91 -26.45 16.63 2.24
N LEU A 92 -25.38 15.89 1.90
CA LEU A 92 -24.87 14.78 2.72
C LEU A 92 -23.53 15.15 3.34
N GLN A 93 -23.56 15.47 4.63
CA GLN A 93 -22.36 15.69 5.44
C GLN A 93 -22.00 14.40 6.18
N TRP A 94 -20.74 14.00 6.06
CA TRP A 94 -20.19 12.86 6.77
C TRP A 94 -19.37 13.36 7.94
N ASP A 95 -19.82 13.04 9.14
CA ASP A 95 -19.06 13.26 10.36
C ASP A 95 -18.32 11.97 10.72
N GLU A 96 -17.02 12.10 10.99
CA GLU A 96 -16.21 11.00 11.49
C GLU A 96 -16.60 10.74 12.95
N MET A 97 -17.21 9.58 13.20
CA MET A 97 -17.64 9.18 14.55
C MET A 97 -16.51 8.53 15.38
N GLY A 98 -15.29 8.52 14.87
CA GLY A 98 -14.11 7.93 15.53
C GLY A 98 -13.43 6.82 14.70
N PRO A 99 -12.36 6.21 15.24
CA PRO A 99 -12.05 6.14 16.68
C PRO A 99 -11.41 7.40 17.24
N ASP A 100 -11.88 7.84 18.41
CA ASP A 100 -11.31 8.93 19.22
C ASP A 100 -10.23 8.45 20.21
N ASP A 101 -10.06 7.13 20.39
CA ASP A 101 -9.04 6.52 21.26
C ASP A 101 -8.43 5.17 20.79
N ILE A 102 -8.96 4.52 19.76
CA ILE A 102 -8.42 3.26 19.23
C ILE A 102 -7.32 3.52 18.19
N GLY A 103 -6.07 3.26 18.59
CA GLY A 103 -4.90 3.38 17.70
C GLY A 103 -4.85 2.31 16.60
N GLY A 104 -4.27 2.68 15.46
CA GLY A 104 -3.97 1.76 14.34
C GLY A 104 -2.48 1.44 14.21
N ARG A 105 -2.15 0.40 13.43
CA ARG A 105 -0.76 0.01 13.15
C ARG A 105 -0.07 1.07 12.29
N THR A 106 0.91 1.77 12.88
CA THR A 106 1.77 2.74 12.19
C THR A 106 3.11 2.09 11.84
N ARG A 107 3.58 2.31 10.61
CA ARG A 107 4.85 1.73 10.11
C ARG A 107 5.84 2.74 9.57
N ALA A 108 5.37 3.95 9.26
CA ALA A 108 6.19 4.95 8.61
C ALA A 108 6.13 6.27 9.38
N ILE A 109 7.28 6.90 9.58
CA ILE A 109 7.40 8.23 10.17
C ILE A 109 8.57 8.95 9.52
N VAL A 110 8.39 10.23 9.22
CA VAL A 110 9.44 11.12 8.72
C VAL A 110 9.33 12.44 9.47
N ILE A 111 10.42 12.88 10.07
CA ILE A 111 10.56 14.23 10.60
C ILE A 111 11.16 15.07 9.48
N ASP A 112 10.53 16.20 9.18
CA ASP A 112 11.00 17.08 8.12
C ASP A 112 12.42 17.58 8.42
N LYS A 113 13.29 17.46 7.42
CA LYS A 113 14.73 17.77 7.55
C LYS A 113 15.02 19.24 7.84
N ASP A 114 14.13 20.16 7.44
CA ASP A 114 14.32 21.60 7.60
C ASP A 114 13.55 22.15 8.80
N ASN A 115 12.48 21.46 9.25
CA ASN A 115 11.66 21.86 10.39
C ASN A 115 11.16 20.67 11.21
N ASN A 116 11.80 20.42 12.36
CA ASN A 116 11.44 19.32 13.25
C ASN A 116 10.04 19.37 13.88
N LYS A 117 9.28 20.47 13.71
CA LYS A 117 7.86 20.54 14.09
C LYS A 117 6.95 19.91 13.05
N ILE A 118 7.42 19.78 11.82
CA ILE A 118 6.72 19.10 10.75
C ILE A 118 7.08 17.62 10.80
N ILE A 119 6.07 16.78 10.98
CA ILE A 119 6.24 15.33 11.04
C ILE A 119 5.16 14.72 10.16
N TYR A 120 5.55 13.72 9.36
CA TYR A 120 4.65 12.92 8.55
C TYR A 120 4.62 11.50 9.10
N SER A 121 3.45 10.88 9.11
CA SER A 121 3.26 9.50 9.59
C SER A 121 2.37 8.72 8.62
N GLY A 122 2.60 7.41 8.54
CA GLY A 122 1.89 6.49 7.67
C GLY A 122 1.39 5.25 8.42
N GLY A 123 0.08 5.04 8.37
CA GLY A 123 -0.59 3.88 8.92
C GLY A 123 -0.89 2.82 7.85
N VAL A 124 -0.75 1.55 8.22
CA VAL A 124 -1.05 0.38 7.36
C VAL A 124 -2.53 0.34 6.96
N SER A 125 -3.41 0.79 7.83
CA SER A 125 -4.85 0.90 7.59
C SER A 125 -5.35 2.35 7.78
N GLY A 126 -4.44 3.29 8.02
CA GLY A 126 -4.77 4.67 8.44
C GLY A 126 -4.44 5.76 7.43
N GLY A 127 -3.73 5.45 6.33
CA GLY A 127 -3.28 6.46 5.38
C GLY A 127 -2.16 7.35 5.92
N LEU A 128 -2.02 8.53 5.31
CA LEU A 128 -1.00 9.52 5.65
C LEU A 128 -1.53 10.58 6.63
N TRP A 129 -0.65 11.04 7.51
CA TRP A 129 -0.93 12.05 8.52
C TRP A 129 0.23 13.04 8.60
N LYS A 130 -0.10 14.29 8.94
CA LYS A 130 0.86 15.38 9.13
C LYS A 130 0.61 16.09 10.44
N SER A 131 1.67 16.28 11.22
CA SER A 131 1.74 17.23 12.32
C SER A 131 2.53 18.45 11.87
N THR A 132 2.15 19.62 12.37
CA THR A 132 2.90 20.89 12.20
C THR A 132 3.38 21.48 13.53
N ASN A 133 3.13 20.78 14.65
CA ASN A 133 3.44 21.24 16.00
C ASN A 133 4.27 20.22 16.81
N GLY A 134 5.07 19.40 16.14
CA GLY A 134 5.97 18.44 16.79
C GLY A 134 5.29 17.21 17.36
N GLY A 135 4.14 16.81 16.80
CA GLY A 135 3.43 15.58 17.11
C GLY A 135 2.29 15.74 18.11
N SER A 136 2.00 16.96 18.57
CA SER A 136 0.91 17.22 19.52
C SER A 136 -0.47 17.06 18.88
N THR A 137 -0.63 17.43 17.61
CA THR A 137 -1.87 17.22 16.85
C THR A 137 -1.57 16.80 15.42
N TRP A 138 -2.46 15.99 14.83
CA TRP A 138 -2.29 15.42 13.51
C TRP A 138 -3.48 15.73 12.62
N ALA A 139 -3.20 16.09 11.37
CA ALA A 139 -4.19 16.23 10.31
C ALA A 139 -3.96 15.13 9.29
N ARG A 140 -5.03 14.46 8.87
CA ARG A 140 -4.97 13.48 7.78
C ARG A 140 -4.53 14.18 6.49
N ILE A 141 -3.57 13.60 5.79
CA ILE A 141 -3.20 14.04 4.44
C ILE A 141 -4.12 13.34 3.45
N GLY A 142 -4.75 14.12 2.58
CA GLY A 142 -5.68 13.61 1.58
C GLY A 142 -7.00 13.12 2.17
N GLY A 143 -7.79 12.44 1.34
CA GLY A 143 -9.17 12.03 1.63
C GLY A 143 -9.49 10.66 1.03
N ARG A 144 -10.68 10.52 0.46
CA ARG A 144 -11.04 9.44 -0.50
C ARG A 144 -10.21 9.49 -1.80
N GLU A 145 -9.37 10.51 -1.98
CA GLU A 145 -8.54 10.72 -3.17
C GLU A 145 -7.19 9.98 -3.11
N LEU A 146 -6.78 9.49 -1.94
CA LEU A 146 -5.62 8.62 -1.86
C LEU A 146 -6.00 7.27 -2.48
N GLU A 147 -5.32 6.90 -3.58
CA GLU A 147 -5.59 5.65 -4.28
C GLU A 147 -5.36 4.41 -3.40
N ASN A 148 -4.54 4.53 -2.36
CA ASN A 148 -4.26 3.46 -1.42
C ASN A 148 -3.99 4.03 -0.02
N ILE A 149 -4.72 3.53 0.98
CA ILE A 149 -4.58 3.94 2.39
C ILE A 149 -3.51 3.14 3.13
N ASN A 150 -2.99 2.07 2.52
CA ASN A 150 -1.92 1.29 3.12
C ASN A 150 -0.58 1.98 2.90
N VAL A 151 -0.07 2.60 3.95
CA VAL A 151 1.26 3.21 3.95
C VAL A 151 2.21 2.32 4.73
N SER A 152 3.13 1.67 4.02
CA SER A 152 4.10 0.73 4.58
C SER A 152 5.45 1.38 4.90
N THR A 153 5.81 2.43 4.18
CA THR A 153 7.10 3.16 4.30
C THR A 153 6.97 4.58 3.75
N LEU A 154 7.79 5.50 4.25
CA LEU A 154 7.80 6.91 3.90
C LEU A 154 9.25 7.43 3.95
N ALA A 155 9.65 8.24 2.98
CA ALA A 155 10.97 8.87 2.92
C ALA A 155 10.87 10.32 2.40
N GLN A 156 11.83 11.17 2.77
CA GLN A 156 11.96 12.54 2.27
C GLN A 156 13.29 12.72 1.53
N GLY A 157 13.20 13.10 0.25
CA GLY A 157 14.34 13.39 -0.60
C GLY A 157 15.08 14.66 -0.22
N LYS A 158 16.30 14.80 -0.75
CA LYS A 158 17.17 15.97 -0.50
C LYS A 158 16.56 17.31 -0.93
N ASP A 159 15.70 17.30 -1.95
CA ASP A 159 14.93 18.44 -2.44
C ASP A 159 13.65 18.73 -1.62
N GLY A 160 13.36 17.91 -0.61
CA GLY A 160 12.13 18.00 0.19
C GLY A 160 10.94 17.23 -0.38
N ALA A 161 11.09 16.55 -1.52
CA ALA A 161 10.05 15.68 -2.07
C ALA A 161 9.76 14.52 -1.10
N LEU A 162 8.48 14.15 -0.98
CA LEU A 162 8.05 13.04 -0.12
C LEU A 162 7.68 11.83 -0.97
N TYR A 163 8.07 10.65 -0.52
CA TYR A 163 7.78 9.39 -1.18
C TYR A 163 7.17 8.42 -0.19
N TYR A 164 6.04 7.80 -0.55
CA TYR A 164 5.49 6.72 0.25
C TYR A 164 5.29 5.45 -0.57
N GLY A 165 5.56 4.32 0.07
CA GLY A 165 5.33 2.99 -0.46
C GLY A 165 4.04 2.42 0.10
N THR A 166 3.43 1.54 -0.68
CA THR A 166 2.15 0.91 -0.34
C THR A 166 2.21 -0.60 -0.49
N GLY A 167 1.28 -1.26 0.17
CA GLY A 167 1.08 -2.70 0.12
C GLY A 167 1.80 -3.46 1.22
N GLU A 168 1.10 -4.46 1.74
CA GLU A 168 1.62 -5.39 2.73
C GLU A 168 0.94 -6.75 2.63
N GLY A 169 1.73 -7.80 2.43
CA GLY A 169 1.47 -9.16 2.93
C GLY A 169 0.33 -9.96 2.31
N GLY A 170 -0.55 -9.36 1.51
CA GLY A 170 -1.42 -10.05 0.57
C GLY A 170 -2.89 -10.20 0.99
N PHE A 171 -3.78 -9.93 0.03
CA PHE A 171 -5.21 -10.28 0.05
C PHE A 171 -5.49 -11.81 0.12
N VAL A 172 -4.47 -12.65 0.28
CA VAL A 172 -4.57 -14.13 0.19
C VAL A 172 -4.67 -14.79 1.57
N SER A 173 -4.51 -14.03 2.66
CA SER A 173 -4.77 -14.47 4.03
C SER A 173 -5.44 -13.34 4.78
N ILE A 174 -6.74 -13.48 5.05
CA ILE A 174 -7.43 -12.64 6.03
C ILE A 174 -7.09 -13.23 7.39
N ALA A 175 -5.95 -12.77 7.91
CA ALA A 175 -5.40 -12.99 9.24
C ALA A 175 -5.26 -14.48 9.65
N GLU A 176 -4.17 -14.80 10.33
CA GLU A 176 -4.06 -16.05 11.11
C GLU A 176 -4.22 -15.72 12.60
N GLY A 177 -5.11 -14.77 12.93
CA GLY A 177 -5.22 -14.23 14.30
C GLY A 177 -4.00 -13.41 14.75
N ASP A 178 -3.09 -13.05 13.83
CA ASP A 178 -1.85 -12.32 14.08
C ASP A 178 -1.95 -10.80 13.81
N GLY A 179 -3.13 -10.32 13.38
CA GLY A 179 -3.38 -8.90 13.10
C GLY A 179 -2.82 -8.40 11.76
N ASN A 180 -2.55 -9.28 10.79
CA ASN A 180 -2.10 -8.86 9.46
C ASN A 180 -3.26 -8.49 8.53
N SER A 181 -3.37 -7.22 8.17
CA SER A 181 -4.28 -6.72 7.14
C SER A 181 -3.61 -6.82 5.77
N GLY A 182 -4.05 -7.75 4.93
CA GLY A 182 -3.55 -7.88 3.56
C GLY A 182 -4.05 -6.75 2.67
N PHE A 183 -3.20 -5.78 2.34
CA PHE A 183 -3.52 -4.73 1.36
C PHE A 183 -2.67 -4.88 0.11
N ILE A 184 -3.31 -4.99 -1.06
CA ILE A 184 -2.65 -4.90 -2.36
C ILE A 184 -2.12 -3.48 -2.49
N GLY A 185 -0.79 -3.36 -2.64
CA GLY A 185 -0.15 -2.08 -2.91
C GLY A 185 -0.47 -1.54 -4.30
N ARG A 186 -0.30 -0.22 -4.43
CA ARG A 186 -0.31 0.54 -5.68
C ARG A 186 1.08 1.13 -5.94
N GLY A 187 2.15 0.44 -5.55
CA GLY A 187 3.51 0.92 -5.74
C GLY A 187 3.87 2.11 -4.87
N ILE A 188 4.57 3.08 -5.47
CA ILE A 188 5.16 4.24 -4.80
C ILE A 188 4.51 5.52 -5.31
N PHE A 189 4.27 6.47 -4.40
CA PHE A 189 3.71 7.78 -4.70
C PHE A 189 4.69 8.88 -4.29
N LYS A 190 4.70 9.98 -5.05
CA LYS A 190 5.58 11.14 -4.84
C LYS A 190 4.77 12.41 -4.63
N SER A 191 5.22 13.26 -3.71
CA SER A 191 4.78 14.64 -3.54
C SER A 191 5.96 15.60 -3.71
N THR A 192 5.70 16.76 -4.31
CA THR A 192 6.66 17.87 -4.44
C THR A 192 6.15 19.17 -3.81
N ASP A 193 5.01 19.12 -3.12
CA ASP A 193 4.30 20.28 -2.59
C ASP A 193 4.15 20.24 -1.05
N GLY A 194 5.08 19.55 -0.38
CA GLY A 194 5.10 19.41 1.08
C GLY A 194 4.00 18.47 1.60
N GLY A 195 3.64 17.47 0.80
CA GLY A 195 2.67 16.43 1.15
C GLY A 195 1.21 16.88 1.05
N LYS A 196 0.90 17.91 0.24
CA LYS A 196 -0.49 18.31 -0.01
C LYS A 196 -1.14 17.39 -1.03
N THR A 197 -0.42 17.06 -2.10
CA THR A 197 -0.84 16.12 -3.14
C THR A 197 0.24 15.10 -3.42
N PHE A 198 -0.18 13.90 -3.80
CA PHE A 198 0.70 12.80 -4.15
C PHE A 198 0.27 12.22 -5.50
N THR A 199 1.25 11.86 -6.33
CA THR A 199 1.04 11.23 -7.63
C THR A 199 1.75 9.89 -7.68
N GLN A 200 1.08 8.86 -8.20
CA GLN A 200 1.67 7.53 -8.37
C GLN A 200 2.84 7.58 -9.36
N LEU A 201 3.97 6.96 -9.00
CA LEU A 201 5.07 6.73 -9.92
C LEU A 201 4.71 5.59 -10.87
N LYS A 202 4.44 5.93 -12.14
CA LYS A 202 3.91 4.99 -13.15
C LYS A 202 4.72 3.69 -13.28
N ALA A 203 6.04 3.76 -13.19
CA ALA A 203 6.94 2.59 -13.28
C ALA A 203 6.75 1.57 -12.14
N THR A 204 6.08 1.97 -11.07
CA THR A 204 5.83 1.15 -9.88
C THR A 204 4.37 0.69 -9.80
N ASN A 205 3.53 1.04 -10.78
CA ASN A 205 2.16 0.57 -10.80
C ASN A 205 2.15 -0.96 -11.05
N PRO A 206 1.56 -1.77 -10.16
CA PRO A 206 1.55 -3.22 -10.33
C PRO A 206 0.80 -3.64 -11.59
N ALA A 207 1.45 -4.40 -12.46
CA ALA A 207 0.84 -4.89 -13.70
C ALA A 207 -0.01 -6.15 -13.50
N ASN A 208 0.29 -6.95 -12.49
CA ASN A 208 -0.41 -8.21 -12.14
C ASN A 208 0.04 -8.71 -10.76
N THR A 209 -0.50 -9.85 -10.34
CA THR A 209 -0.18 -10.61 -9.11
C THR A 209 1.30 -10.91 -8.85
N ASN A 210 2.12 -11.02 -9.89
CA ASN A 210 3.54 -11.33 -9.77
C ASN A 210 4.41 -10.08 -9.73
N SER A 211 3.79 -8.89 -9.77
CA SER A 211 4.53 -7.63 -9.76
C SER A 211 5.26 -7.45 -8.42
N PRO A 212 6.56 -7.13 -8.43
CA PRO A 212 7.31 -6.88 -7.21
C PRO A 212 6.83 -5.61 -6.49
N TRP A 213 6.11 -4.72 -7.19
CA TRP A 213 5.62 -3.45 -6.66
C TRP A 213 4.30 -3.54 -5.89
N LEU A 214 3.76 -4.76 -5.71
CA LEU A 214 2.58 -4.99 -4.86
C LEU A 214 2.85 -4.76 -3.38
N ASN A 215 4.11 -4.89 -2.94
CA ASN A 215 4.52 -4.71 -1.55
C ASN A 215 5.83 -3.94 -1.49
N ILE A 216 5.77 -2.67 -1.07
CA ILE A 216 6.96 -1.86 -0.83
C ILE A 216 7.34 -2.00 0.65
N HIS A 217 8.46 -2.66 0.94
CA HIS A 217 8.89 -2.92 2.32
C HIS A 217 9.69 -1.77 2.91
N SER A 218 10.48 -1.09 2.09
CA SER A 218 11.36 0.01 2.51
C SER A 218 11.62 0.97 1.35
N LEU A 219 11.62 2.26 1.66
CA LEU A 219 12.05 3.35 0.78
C LEU A 219 13.09 4.17 1.51
N GLU A 220 14.17 4.51 0.82
CA GLU A 220 15.18 5.45 1.29
C GLU A 220 15.63 6.35 0.14
N THR A 221 16.04 7.56 0.44
CA THR A 221 16.52 8.54 -0.54
C THR A 221 17.98 8.87 -0.30
N ASP A 222 18.72 9.16 -1.35
CA ASP A 222 20.10 9.62 -1.23
C ASP A 222 20.13 11.05 -0.63
N PRO A 223 20.83 11.28 0.49
CA PRO A 223 20.91 12.60 1.12
C PRO A 223 21.78 13.60 0.36
N THR A 224 22.56 13.14 -0.63
CA THR A 224 23.45 13.96 -1.46
C THR A 224 22.92 14.19 -2.86
N ASP A 225 21.94 13.40 -3.32
CA ASP A 225 21.39 13.44 -4.67
C ASP A 225 19.85 13.31 -4.68
N ALA A 226 19.15 14.39 -5.01
CA ALA A 226 17.68 14.41 -5.04
C ALA A 226 17.05 13.47 -6.08
N ASN A 227 17.83 12.99 -7.07
CA ASN A 227 17.32 12.05 -8.06
C ASN A 227 17.47 10.59 -7.65
N ARG A 228 18.32 10.28 -6.66
CA ARG A 228 18.61 8.90 -6.30
C ARG A 228 17.72 8.39 -5.17
N ILE A 229 17.01 7.31 -5.46
CA ILE A 229 16.04 6.69 -4.54
C ILE A 229 16.19 5.18 -4.58
N TYR A 230 16.01 4.55 -3.43
CA TYR A 230 16.13 3.13 -3.23
C TYR A 230 14.81 2.53 -2.77
N ALA A 231 14.44 1.38 -3.31
CA ALA A 231 13.24 0.65 -2.94
C ALA A 231 13.52 -0.83 -2.68
N GLY A 232 13.01 -1.34 -1.57
CA GLY A 232 13.04 -2.75 -1.19
C GLY A 232 11.63 -3.31 -1.32
N ASN A 233 11.48 -4.39 -2.07
CA ASN A 233 10.18 -5.00 -2.37
C ASN A 233 10.30 -6.53 -2.52
N ASP A 234 9.21 -7.20 -2.90
CA ASP A 234 9.21 -8.67 -3.05
C ASP A 234 10.10 -9.21 -4.18
N GLY A 235 10.56 -8.32 -5.08
CA GLY A 235 11.52 -8.65 -6.13
C GLY A 235 12.97 -8.37 -5.78
N GLY A 236 13.26 -7.81 -4.60
CA GLY A 236 14.62 -7.46 -4.15
C GLY A 236 14.79 -5.96 -3.95
N PHE A 237 15.96 -5.44 -4.32
CA PHE A 237 16.27 -4.01 -4.24
C PHE A 237 16.33 -3.37 -5.63
N TYR A 238 15.83 -2.14 -5.71
CA TYR A 238 15.80 -1.34 -6.93
C TYR A 238 16.36 0.05 -6.63
N VAL A 239 17.04 0.62 -7.62
CA VAL A 239 17.60 1.97 -7.60
C VAL A 239 16.98 2.78 -8.73
N SER A 240 16.51 3.98 -8.40
CA SER A 240 16.17 5.01 -9.38
C SER A 240 17.25 6.10 -9.34
N GLU A 241 17.61 6.62 -10.50
CA GLU A 241 18.56 7.75 -10.67
C GLU A 241 17.86 8.97 -11.29
N ASP A 242 16.52 8.96 -11.34
CA ASP A 242 15.68 9.96 -11.99
C ASP A 242 14.39 10.24 -11.19
N ALA A 243 14.57 10.28 -9.87
CA ALA A 243 13.58 10.63 -8.87
C ALA A 243 12.31 9.76 -8.88
N GLY A 244 12.45 8.50 -9.32
CA GLY A 244 11.41 7.47 -9.34
C GLY A 244 10.76 7.23 -10.71
N THR A 245 11.26 7.86 -11.77
CA THR A 245 10.70 7.73 -13.13
C THR A 245 11.02 6.36 -13.73
N THR A 246 12.25 5.89 -13.55
CA THR A 246 12.72 4.56 -13.94
C THR A 246 13.45 3.88 -12.78
N TRP A 247 13.47 2.56 -12.79
CA TRP A 247 14.04 1.73 -11.73
C TRP A 247 14.89 0.61 -12.33
N LYS A 248 16.08 0.41 -11.77
CA LYS A 248 16.97 -0.70 -12.12
C LYS A 248 17.09 -1.63 -10.91
N LYS A 249 16.90 -2.93 -11.15
CA LYS A 249 17.10 -3.94 -10.11
C LYS A 249 18.59 -4.02 -9.75
N ALA A 250 18.90 -3.98 -8.47
CA ALA A 250 20.24 -4.21 -7.96
C ALA A 250 20.64 -5.68 -8.11
N THR A 251 21.88 -5.94 -8.52
CA THR A 251 22.43 -7.29 -8.63
C THR A 251 23.09 -7.67 -7.31
N ILE A 252 22.47 -8.59 -6.57
CA ILE A 252 22.99 -9.13 -5.31
C ILE A 252 23.08 -10.65 -5.44
N THR A 253 24.28 -11.20 -5.27
CA THR A 253 24.51 -12.65 -5.34
C THR A 253 24.01 -13.33 -4.06
N THR A 254 22.76 -13.78 -4.08
CA THR A 254 22.11 -14.49 -2.97
C THR A 254 20.90 -15.32 -3.45
N SER A 255 20.51 -16.32 -2.67
CA SER A 255 19.25 -17.06 -2.84
C SER A 255 18.05 -16.34 -2.19
N PHE A 256 18.29 -15.29 -1.41
CA PHE A 256 17.24 -14.50 -0.78
C PHE A 256 16.67 -13.54 -1.82
N THR A 257 15.35 -13.42 -1.92
CA THR A 257 14.71 -12.76 -3.07
C THR A 257 14.02 -11.44 -2.73
N LYS A 258 13.74 -11.18 -1.45
CA LYS A 258 12.93 -10.03 -1.02
C LYS A 258 13.81 -8.98 -0.34
N GLY A 259 13.74 -7.73 -0.79
CA GLY A 259 14.43 -6.61 -0.14
C GLY A 259 13.58 -6.04 0.98
N LYS A 260 14.05 -6.09 2.23
CA LYS A 260 13.23 -5.73 3.40
C LYS A 260 13.58 -4.38 4.02
N TYR A 261 14.86 -4.12 4.21
CA TYR A 261 15.33 -2.90 4.86
C TYR A 261 16.48 -2.30 4.06
N ILE A 262 16.49 -0.97 4.00
CA ILE A 262 17.51 -0.16 3.36
C ILE A 262 17.96 0.86 4.40
N LEU A 263 19.26 1.15 4.43
CA LEU A 263 19.81 2.29 5.15
C LEU A 263 20.88 2.96 4.29
N VAL A 264 20.81 4.28 4.16
CA VAL A 264 21.80 5.09 3.44
C VAL A 264 22.60 5.88 4.47
N SER A 265 23.92 5.87 4.39
CA SER A 265 24.75 6.70 5.28
C SER A 265 24.50 8.20 5.02
N PRO A 266 24.69 9.08 6.02
CA PRO A 266 24.39 10.52 5.87
C PRO A 266 25.16 11.21 4.75
N ASP A 267 26.35 10.70 4.42
CA ASP A 267 27.23 11.16 3.34
C ASP A 267 27.04 10.39 2.01
N ALA A 268 26.09 9.45 1.97
CA ALA A 268 25.84 8.52 0.87
C ALA A 268 27.04 7.63 0.45
N SER A 269 28.09 7.53 1.27
CA SER A 269 29.26 6.69 0.98
C SER A 269 29.00 5.19 1.15
N ALA A 270 27.95 4.83 1.90
CA ALA A 270 27.56 3.46 2.12
C ALA A 270 26.04 3.27 2.06
N LEU A 271 25.64 2.16 1.44
CA LEU A 271 24.28 1.67 1.41
C LEU A 271 24.26 0.28 2.04
N TYR A 272 23.39 0.08 3.03
CA TYR A 272 23.18 -1.21 3.69
C TYR A 272 21.80 -1.74 3.36
N VAL A 273 21.73 -3.03 3.04
CA VAL A 273 20.48 -3.66 2.66
C VAL A 273 20.31 -5.03 3.30
N ALA A 274 19.07 -5.37 3.66
CA ALA A 274 18.70 -6.65 4.26
C ALA A 274 17.78 -7.46 3.35
N MET A 275 18.23 -8.65 2.97
CA MET A 275 17.50 -9.58 2.11
C MET A 275 16.80 -10.65 2.95
N ALA A 276 15.56 -10.98 2.58
CA ALA A 276 14.74 -12.03 3.20
C ALA A 276 14.46 -13.17 2.21
N ASN A 277 14.27 -14.37 2.75
CA ASN A 277 13.74 -15.51 2.00
C ASN A 277 12.21 -15.60 2.21
N ASN A 278 11.58 -16.64 1.66
CA ASN A 278 10.15 -16.85 1.80
C ASN A 278 9.73 -17.58 3.08
N ASN A 279 10.67 -18.02 3.91
CA ASN A 279 10.39 -18.81 5.10
C ASN A 279 10.15 -17.86 6.29
N PRO A 280 8.93 -17.80 6.85
CA PRO A 280 8.65 -16.98 8.03
C PRO A 280 9.65 -17.27 9.16
N GLY A 281 10.09 -16.22 9.87
CA GLY A 281 11.05 -16.34 10.98
C GLY A 281 12.51 -16.58 10.56
N SER A 282 12.82 -16.75 9.28
CA SER A 282 14.21 -16.83 8.82
C SER A 282 14.94 -15.50 9.02
N ALA A 283 16.18 -15.60 9.48
CA ALA A 283 17.03 -14.44 9.66
C ALA A 283 17.47 -13.83 8.32
N TYR A 284 17.65 -12.51 8.29
CA TYR A 284 18.01 -11.77 7.08
C TYR A 284 19.47 -11.95 6.70
N GLN A 285 19.80 -11.81 5.42
CA GLN A 285 21.17 -11.63 4.95
C GLN A 285 21.48 -10.15 4.72
N LEU A 286 22.61 -9.69 5.25
CA LEU A 286 23.03 -8.30 5.16
C LEU A 286 24.07 -8.09 4.06
N PHE A 287 23.92 -7.00 3.32
CA PHE A 287 24.84 -6.58 2.27
C PHE A 287 25.19 -5.10 2.40
N ARG A 288 26.39 -4.74 1.96
CA ARG A 288 26.86 -3.36 1.85
C ARG A 288 27.19 -3.04 0.40
N SER A 289 26.89 -1.83 -0.02
CA SER A 289 27.43 -1.20 -1.22
C SER A 289 28.20 0.06 -0.83
N LYS A 290 29.29 0.35 -1.53
CA LYS A 290 30.08 1.59 -1.43
C LYS A 290 30.03 2.43 -2.71
N ASP A 291 29.16 2.06 -3.63
CA ASP A 291 29.03 2.61 -4.97
C ASP A 291 27.57 2.89 -5.32
N GLN A 292 26.81 3.34 -4.29
CA GLN A 292 25.41 3.74 -4.38
C GLN A 292 24.47 2.65 -4.92
N GLY A 293 24.75 1.39 -4.62
CA GLY A 293 23.92 0.23 -4.98
C GLY A 293 24.24 -0.40 -6.33
N LYS A 294 25.38 -0.08 -6.94
CA LYS A 294 25.82 -0.74 -8.18
C LYS A 294 26.38 -2.14 -7.91
N THR A 295 27.16 -2.30 -6.85
CA THR A 295 27.69 -3.59 -6.41
C THR A 295 27.46 -3.80 -4.92
N PHE A 296 27.29 -5.05 -4.52
CA PHE A 296 27.03 -5.44 -3.14
C PHE A 296 27.96 -6.55 -2.69
N GLU A 297 28.51 -6.39 -1.49
CA GLU A 297 29.27 -7.40 -0.78
C GLU A 297 28.48 -7.90 0.43
N ARG A 298 28.54 -9.21 0.68
CA ARG A 298 27.86 -9.81 1.84
C ARG A 298 28.60 -9.45 3.12
N ILE A 299 27.87 -9.02 4.13
CA ILE A 299 28.39 -8.76 5.47
C ILE A 299 28.29 -10.06 6.29
N GLY A 300 29.36 -10.43 7.01
CA GLY A 300 29.31 -11.52 8.00
C GLY A 300 29.85 -12.89 7.56
N ASN A 301 30.67 -12.99 6.51
CA ASN A 301 31.12 -14.29 5.98
C ASN A 301 32.62 -14.64 6.19
N GLY A 302 33.38 -13.89 6.99
CA GLY A 302 34.79 -14.22 7.29
C GLY A 302 35.52 -13.17 8.11
N THR A 303 36.17 -13.63 9.18
CA THR A 303 37.27 -13.09 10.03
C THR A 303 37.47 -11.58 10.29
N GLY A 304 36.55 -10.68 9.93
CA GLY A 304 36.74 -9.24 10.17
C GLY A 304 35.47 -8.40 10.42
N THR A 305 34.28 -8.92 10.12
CA THR A 305 33.03 -8.18 10.40
C THR A 305 32.34 -8.71 11.66
N LYS A 306 32.21 -7.87 12.70
CA LYS A 306 31.51 -8.18 13.96
C LYS A 306 29.99 -8.28 13.85
N LEU A 307 29.41 -8.03 12.68
CA LEU A 307 27.98 -8.13 12.47
C LEU A 307 27.61 -9.60 12.21
N PRO A 308 26.65 -10.17 12.95
CA PRO A 308 26.17 -11.52 12.69
C PRO A 308 25.65 -11.60 11.25
N ALA A 309 26.02 -12.67 10.54
CA ALA A 309 25.60 -12.92 9.15
C ALA A 309 24.07 -13.02 8.98
N SER A 310 23.37 -13.15 10.11
CA SER A 310 21.94 -13.33 10.22
C SER A 310 21.45 -12.85 11.60
N SER A 311 20.64 -11.79 11.63
CA SER A 311 19.95 -11.32 12.83
C SER A 311 18.51 -10.94 12.50
N SER A 312 17.59 -11.10 13.45
CA SER A 312 16.21 -10.62 13.36
C SER A 312 16.11 -9.11 13.66
N SER A 313 17.10 -8.52 14.31
CA SER A 313 17.17 -7.08 14.62
C SER A 313 18.63 -6.65 14.79
N PHE A 314 18.98 -5.46 14.31
CA PHE A 314 20.28 -4.86 14.56
C PHE A 314 20.13 -3.34 14.58
N VAL A 315 21.02 -2.67 15.32
CA VAL A 315 21.13 -1.22 15.35
C VAL A 315 22.50 -0.87 14.78
N LEU A 316 22.52 -0.02 13.76
CA LEU A 316 23.75 0.48 13.16
C LEU A 316 23.92 1.94 13.56
N ASP A 317 24.98 2.25 14.31
CA ASP A 317 25.38 3.63 14.56
C ASP A 317 26.18 4.14 13.35
N MET A 318 25.60 5.10 12.63
CA MET A 318 26.23 5.76 11.47
C MET A 318 26.69 7.20 11.80
N SER A 319 26.76 7.57 13.08
CA SER A 319 27.16 8.93 13.50
C SER A 319 28.67 9.18 13.47
N ARG A 320 29.48 8.16 13.15
CA ARG A 320 30.96 8.20 13.24
C ARG A 320 31.70 7.91 11.92
N THR A 321 31.01 7.94 10.78
CA THR A 321 31.65 7.85 9.46
C THR A 321 32.03 9.22 8.94
#